data_AF-A0A957BVZ8-F1
#
_entry.id   AF-A0A957BVZ8-F1
#
_cell.length_a   1.000
_cell.length_b   1.000
_cell.length_c   1.000
_cell.angle_alpha   90.00
_cell.angle_beta   90.00
_cell.angle_gamma   90.00
#
_symmetry.space_group_name_H-M   'P 1'
#
loop_
_entity.id
_entity.type
_entity.pdbx_description
1 polymer ?
#
loop_
_entity_poly.entity_id
_entity_poly.type
_entity_poly.pdbx_seq_one_letter_code
_entity_poly.pdbx_strand_id
1 'polypeptide(L)'
;MKRHWRAFLFVISLFGLLSGCDDVPPCENTWFMHDHRPTDCPRDPGQRSHATFMQFENGFMLWVTEQDTIYVLYLGQTVPRWQSFEDVFEDGMIEYDPALNVDQPPYTFQPRRGMGLIWRERAEVRNRLGWAVAEYEFPFETIIQTAANGTVYIRERHGGLFVLDADGADWLLYEANSPAS
;
A
#
# COMPACT_ATOMS: atom_id res chain seq x y z
N MET A 1 58.15 13.61 -65.74
CA MET A 1 58.08 12.37 -64.94
C MET A 1 59.01 12.47 -63.72
N LYS A 2 58.50 12.88 -62.55
CA LYS A 2 59.09 12.58 -61.22
C LYS A 2 57.96 12.57 -60.20
N ARG A 3 57.54 11.36 -59.80
CA ARG A 3 56.52 11.10 -58.78
C ARG A 3 57.12 11.42 -57.40
N HIS A 4 56.48 12.31 -56.65
CA HIS A 4 56.75 12.49 -55.22
C HIS A 4 55.59 11.86 -54.44
N TRP A 5 55.87 10.79 -53.72
CA TRP A 5 54.99 10.24 -52.68
C TRP A 5 55.07 11.13 -51.45
N ARG A 6 53.92 11.54 -50.91
CA ARG A 6 53.84 12.11 -49.57
C ARG A 6 53.02 11.17 -48.69
N ALA A 7 53.62 10.86 -47.55
CA ALA A 7 53.22 9.86 -46.59
C ALA A 7 51.88 10.19 -45.93
N PHE A 8 51.16 9.11 -45.63
CA PHE A 8 50.01 9.06 -44.74
C PHE A 8 50.38 9.59 -43.35
N LEU A 9 49.59 10.53 -42.83
CA LEU A 9 49.48 10.79 -41.39
C LEU A 9 48.07 10.39 -40.98
N PHE A 10 47.94 9.18 -40.46
CA PHE A 10 46.77 8.73 -39.71
C PHE A 10 46.78 9.46 -38.36
N VAL A 11 45.99 10.52 -38.25
CA VAL A 11 45.63 11.06 -36.93
C VAL A 11 44.52 10.16 -36.41
N ILE A 12 44.89 9.10 -35.69
CA ILE A 12 43.95 8.37 -34.83
C ILE A 12 43.67 9.32 -33.67
N SER A 13 42.61 10.11 -33.80
CA SER A 13 42.06 10.84 -32.66
C SER A 13 41.56 9.79 -31.68
N LEU A 14 42.23 9.67 -30.55
CA LEU A 14 41.81 8.90 -29.39
C LEU A 14 40.50 9.55 -28.90
N PHE A 15 39.36 9.15 -29.46
CA PHE A 15 38.07 9.35 -28.81
C PHE A 15 38.11 8.50 -27.55
N GLY A 16 38.50 9.12 -26.44
CA GLY A 16 38.33 8.55 -25.12
C GLY A 16 36.85 8.27 -24.92
N LEU A 17 36.45 7.02 -25.09
CA LEU A 17 35.24 6.47 -24.49
C LEU A 17 35.45 6.49 -22.98
N LEU A 18 35.30 7.66 -22.37
CA LEU A 18 34.77 7.72 -21.01
C LEU A 18 33.29 7.38 -21.18
N SER A 19 33.00 6.09 -21.16
CA SER A 19 31.64 5.60 -20.91
C SER A 19 31.11 6.38 -19.71
N GLY A 20 30.04 7.14 -19.93
CA GLY A 20 29.37 7.88 -18.88
C GLY A 20 29.08 6.94 -17.70
N CYS A 21 29.04 7.51 -16.49
CA CYS A 21 28.10 6.94 -15.52
C CYS A 21 26.77 6.87 -16.27
N ASP A 22 26.24 5.66 -16.49
CA ASP A 22 24.96 5.48 -17.14
C ASP A 22 23.94 6.42 -16.48
N ASP A 23 23.49 7.43 -17.22
CA ASP A 23 22.44 8.37 -16.82
C ASP A 23 21.12 7.58 -16.79
N VAL A 24 20.93 6.73 -15.78
CA VAL A 24 19.61 6.22 -15.44
C VAL A 24 18.78 7.44 -15.05
N PRO A 25 17.75 7.81 -15.83
CA PRO A 25 16.99 9.00 -15.52
C PRO A 25 16.38 8.86 -14.12
N PRO A 26 16.43 9.92 -13.28
CA PRO A 26 15.77 9.88 -12.00
C PRO A 26 14.29 9.59 -12.19
N CYS A 27 13.66 8.95 -11.21
CA CYS A 27 12.22 8.70 -11.26
C CYS A 27 11.45 10.01 -11.48
N GLU A 28 10.43 9.97 -12.35
CA GLU A 28 9.51 11.10 -12.58
C GLU A 28 8.79 11.48 -11.27
N ASN A 29 8.36 10.47 -10.53
CA ASN A 29 7.72 10.60 -9.23
C ASN A 29 8.66 10.14 -8.11
N THR A 30 8.50 10.72 -6.93
CA THR A 30 9.25 10.34 -5.72
C THR A 30 8.40 9.52 -4.77
N TRP A 31 9.02 8.52 -4.14
CA TRP A 31 8.41 7.80 -3.02
C TRP A 31 8.16 8.75 -1.83
N PHE A 32 6.99 8.66 -1.19
CA PHE A 32 6.65 9.51 -0.04
C PHE A 32 7.44 9.15 1.23
N MET A 33 7.93 7.91 1.31
CA MET A 33 8.72 7.38 2.42
C MET A 33 10.21 7.47 2.12
N HIS A 34 11.05 7.59 3.16
CA HIS A 34 12.50 7.54 3.02
C HIS A 34 13.08 6.15 3.29
N ASP A 35 12.60 5.51 4.34
CA ASP A 35 12.95 4.14 4.73
C ASP A 35 12.10 3.13 3.94
N HIS A 36 12.64 1.92 3.76
CA HIS A 36 11.99 0.83 3.02
C HIS A 36 11.55 1.19 1.58
N ARG A 37 12.23 2.18 0.97
CA ARG A 37 11.96 2.57 -0.42
C ARG A 37 12.27 1.42 -1.39
N PRO A 38 11.35 1.13 -2.31
CA PRO A 38 11.61 0.24 -3.43
C PRO A 38 12.72 0.77 -4.33
N THR A 39 13.35 -0.14 -5.08
CA THR A 39 14.35 0.21 -6.10
C THR A 39 13.73 0.65 -7.42
N ASP A 40 12.47 0.30 -7.68
CA ASP A 40 11.70 0.77 -8.82
C ASP A 40 11.10 2.15 -8.57
N CYS A 41 10.70 2.80 -9.67
CA CYS A 41 10.07 4.11 -9.60
C CYS A 41 8.57 3.98 -9.29
N PRO A 42 8.01 4.88 -8.46
CA PRO A 42 6.58 4.93 -8.25
C PRO A 42 5.88 5.35 -9.55
N ARG A 43 4.69 4.78 -9.78
CA ARG A 43 3.88 5.12 -10.95
C ARG A 43 3.33 6.54 -10.83
N ASP A 44 2.75 6.84 -9.68
CA ASP A 44 2.04 8.08 -9.39
C ASP A 44 2.68 8.77 -8.16
N PRO A 45 2.54 10.09 -7.99
CA PRO A 45 2.96 10.76 -6.76
C PRO A 45 2.14 10.25 -5.56
N GLY A 46 2.73 10.30 -4.36
CA GLY A 46 2.01 9.94 -3.14
C GLY A 46 0.81 10.85 -2.91
N GLN A 47 -0.37 10.26 -2.78
CA GLN A 47 -1.63 10.97 -2.55
C GLN A 47 -1.89 11.11 -1.06
N ARG A 48 -1.99 12.35 -0.57
CA ARG A 48 -2.46 12.62 0.80
C ARG A 48 -3.95 12.31 0.86
N SER A 49 -4.36 11.61 1.92
CA SER A 49 -5.75 11.22 2.14
C SER A 49 -6.07 11.19 3.62
N HIS A 50 -7.34 11.32 3.96
CA HIS A 50 -7.86 10.80 5.22
C HIS A 50 -7.99 9.28 5.13
N ALA A 51 -7.85 8.61 6.26
CA ALA A 51 -8.09 7.19 6.39
C ALA A 51 -8.72 6.87 7.74
N THR A 52 -9.42 5.75 7.78
CA THR A 52 -10.07 5.24 8.98
C THR A 52 -9.61 3.82 9.22
N PHE A 53 -9.20 3.49 10.45
CA PHE A 53 -8.67 2.19 10.83
C PHE A 53 -9.59 1.49 11.83
N MET A 54 -9.78 0.19 11.65
CA MET A 54 -10.43 -0.66 12.65
C MET A 54 -9.67 -1.97 12.82
N GLN A 55 -9.44 -2.35 14.08
CA GLN A 55 -8.83 -3.62 14.44
C GLN A 55 -9.88 -4.69 14.68
N PHE A 56 -9.59 -5.89 14.20
CA PHE A 56 -10.37 -7.11 14.39
C PHE A 56 -9.53 -8.16 15.13
N GLU A 57 -10.17 -9.24 15.56
CA GLU A 57 -9.50 -10.36 16.25
C GLU A 57 -8.32 -10.93 15.45
N ASN A 58 -8.46 -11.02 14.12
CA ASN A 58 -7.49 -11.67 13.22
C ASN A 58 -7.07 -10.79 12.04
N GLY A 59 -7.15 -9.47 12.18
CA GLY A 59 -6.76 -8.56 11.10
C GLY A 59 -7.21 -7.13 11.30
N PHE A 60 -7.23 -6.40 10.19
CA PHE A 60 -7.54 -4.97 10.17
C PHE A 60 -8.39 -4.63 8.95
N MET A 61 -9.18 -3.58 9.07
CA MET A 61 -9.71 -2.85 7.92
C MET A 61 -9.20 -1.41 7.93
N LEU A 62 -8.93 -0.90 6.73
CA LEU A 62 -8.49 0.48 6.48
C LEU A 62 -9.34 1.05 5.34
N TRP A 63 -10.13 2.08 5.60
CA TRP A 63 -10.78 2.85 4.54
C TRP A 63 -9.90 4.03 4.16
N VAL A 64 -9.67 4.25 2.87
CA VAL A 64 -8.88 5.37 2.33
C VAL A 64 -9.81 6.25 1.51
N THR A 65 -10.08 7.45 2.01
CA THR A 65 -11.12 8.35 1.48
C THR A 65 -10.90 8.73 0.02
N GLU A 66 -9.68 9.11 -0.37
CA GLU A 66 -9.40 9.59 -1.73
C GLU A 66 -9.51 8.50 -2.81
N GLN A 67 -9.44 7.22 -2.42
CA GLN A 67 -9.64 6.08 -3.30
C GLN A 67 -11.02 5.45 -3.15
N ASP A 68 -11.80 5.92 -2.19
CA ASP A 68 -13.07 5.32 -1.76
C ASP A 68 -13.00 3.80 -1.61
N THR A 69 -11.92 3.33 -0.98
CA THR A 69 -11.54 1.92 -0.95
C THR A 69 -11.27 1.45 0.47
N ILE A 70 -11.84 0.30 0.82
CA ILE A 70 -11.58 -0.45 2.05
C ILE A 70 -10.60 -1.58 1.76
N TYR A 71 -9.44 -1.52 2.42
CA TYR A 71 -8.46 -2.58 2.46
C TYR A 71 -8.72 -3.49 3.66
N VAL A 72 -8.81 -4.79 3.41
CA VAL A 72 -8.94 -5.84 4.42
C VAL A 72 -7.62 -6.59 4.52
N LEU A 73 -6.98 -6.57 5.69
CA LEU A 73 -5.69 -7.22 5.94
C LEU A 73 -5.87 -8.37 6.93
N TYR A 74 -5.50 -9.58 6.55
CA TYR A 74 -5.62 -10.79 7.39
C TYR A 74 -4.28 -11.18 8.02
N LEU A 75 -4.28 -11.48 9.31
CA LEU A 75 -3.07 -12.00 10.02
C LEU A 75 -2.81 -13.49 9.76
N GLY A 76 -3.83 -14.23 9.29
CA GLY A 76 -3.69 -15.65 8.95
C GLY A 76 -2.86 -15.91 7.68
N GLN A 77 -2.48 -17.17 7.47
CA GLN A 77 -1.66 -17.60 6.33
C GLN A 77 -2.47 -17.98 5.07
N THR A 78 -3.81 -17.94 5.15
CA THR A 78 -4.67 -18.23 4.00
C THR A 78 -4.60 -17.10 2.96
N VAL A 79 -4.44 -17.45 1.68
CA VAL A 79 -4.44 -16.51 0.55
C VAL A 79 -5.87 -16.31 0.03
N PRO A 80 -6.29 -15.08 -0.35
CA PRO A 80 -5.50 -13.84 -0.26
C PRO A 80 -5.31 -13.39 1.19
N ARG A 81 -4.13 -12.85 1.51
CA ARG A 81 -3.81 -12.29 2.83
C ARG A 81 -4.21 -10.82 2.94
N TRP A 82 -4.49 -10.16 1.82
CA TRP A 82 -5.20 -8.90 1.82
C TRP A 82 -6.12 -8.78 0.60
N GLN A 83 -7.16 -7.95 0.71
CA GLN A 83 -8.11 -7.65 -0.37
C GLN A 83 -8.50 -6.18 -0.32
N SER A 84 -8.94 -5.61 -1.43
CA SER A 84 -9.59 -4.29 -1.47
C SER A 84 -11.02 -4.39 -1.98
N PHE A 85 -11.87 -3.50 -1.48
CA PHE A 85 -13.26 -3.36 -1.84
C PHE A 85 -13.60 -1.88 -1.98
N GLU A 86 -14.36 -1.50 -3.00
CA GLU A 86 -14.99 -0.18 -3.07
C GLU A 86 -15.96 0.00 -1.89
N ASP A 87 -15.98 1.18 -1.27
CA ASP A 87 -16.95 1.49 -0.23
C ASP A 87 -18.28 1.90 -0.88
N VAL A 88 -19.23 0.96 -0.91
CA VAL A 88 -20.57 1.18 -1.45
C VAL A 88 -21.61 1.45 -0.35
N PHE A 89 -21.15 1.75 0.88
CA PHE A 89 -22.05 2.09 1.96
C PHE A 89 -22.61 3.51 1.78
N GLU A 90 -23.92 3.61 1.84
CA GLU A 90 -24.65 4.87 1.77
C GLU A 90 -25.37 5.16 3.09
N ASP A 91 -25.49 6.44 3.43
CA ASP A 91 -26.20 6.85 4.64
C ASP A 91 -27.65 6.33 4.61
N GLY A 92 -28.06 5.68 5.70
CA GLY A 92 -29.37 5.05 5.83
C GLY A 92 -29.39 3.55 5.50
N MET A 93 -28.28 2.98 5.02
CA MET A 93 -28.09 1.53 4.99
C MET A 93 -28.05 0.95 6.41
N ILE A 94 -28.36 -0.34 6.53
CA ILE A 94 -28.30 -1.07 7.80
C ILE A 94 -26.86 -1.05 8.31
N GLU A 95 -26.63 -0.57 9.53
CA GLU A 95 -25.31 -0.54 10.18
C GLU A 95 -25.10 -1.65 11.21
N TYR A 96 -26.17 -2.33 11.62
CA TYR A 96 -26.15 -3.31 12.69
C TYR A 96 -27.21 -4.38 12.45
N ASP A 97 -26.82 -5.65 12.59
CA ASP A 97 -27.72 -6.79 12.44
C ASP A 97 -27.70 -7.67 13.71
N PRO A 98 -28.72 -7.60 14.58
CA PRO A 98 -28.80 -8.41 15.78
C PRO A 98 -28.71 -9.93 15.51
N ALA A 99 -29.10 -10.39 14.32
CA ALA A 99 -29.08 -11.82 13.97
C ALA A 99 -27.65 -12.38 13.87
N LEU A 100 -26.63 -11.53 13.71
CA LEU A 100 -25.22 -11.95 13.68
C LEU A 100 -24.59 -12.08 15.07
N ASN A 101 -25.27 -11.66 16.14
CA ASN A 101 -24.72 -11.64 17.51
C ASN A 101 -24.89 -12.93 18.30
N VAL A 102 -25.32 -14.02 17.67
CA VAL A 102 -25.62 -15.29 18.37
C VAL A 102 -24.43 -15.77 19.21
N ASP A 103 -23.20 -15.56 18.72
CA ASP A 103 -21.95 -16.01 19.35
C ASP A 103 -20.94 -14.86 19.54
N GLN A 104 -21.41 -13.63 19.78
CA GLN A 104 -20.53 -12.47 19.97
C GLN A 104 -19.69 -12.60 21.27
N PRO A 105 -18.34 -12.61 21.19
CA PRO A 105 -17.50 -12.63 22.38
C PRO A 105 -17.61 -11.33 23.22
N PRO A 106 -17.37 -11.39 24.54
CA PRO A 106 -17.33 -10.19 25.38
C PRO A 106 -16.31 -9.16 24.88
N TYR A 107 -16.66 -7.87 24.97
CA TYR A 107 -15.80 -6.74 24.56
C TYR A 107 -15.40 -6.74 23.08
N THR A 108 -16.23 -7.35 22.24
CA THR A 108 -16.12 -7.26 20.78
C THR A 108 -17.34 -6.56 20.20
N PHE A 109 -17.27 -6.10 18.95
CA PHE A 109 -18.29 -5.24 18.35
C PHE A 109 -18.53 -5.59 16.88
N GLN A 110 -19.75 -5.31 16.38
CA GLN A 110 -19.96 -5.26 14.93
C GLN A 110 -19.33 -3.98 14.38
N PRO A 111 -18.50 -4.07 13.32
CA PRO A 111 -18.14 -2.89 12.55
C PRO A 111 -19.39 -2.22 11.96
N ARG A 112 -19.34 -0.90 11.79
CA ARG A 112 -20.42 -0.08 11.23
C ARG A 112 -20.03 0.47 9.85
N ARG A 113 -20.97 1.12 9.17
CA ARG A 113 -20.75 1.77 7.87
C ARG A 113 -20.12 0.84 6.82
N GLY A 114 -19.20 1.32 5.98
CA GLY A 114 -18.54 0.58 4.91
C GLY A 114 -17.84 -0.69 5.37
N MET A 115 -17.02 -0.61 6.41
CA MET A 115 -16.36 -1.78 7.00
C MET A 115 -17.39 -2.79 7.53
N GLY A 116 -18.45 -2.27 8.14
CA GLY A 116 -19.60 -3.02 8.60
C GLY A 116 -20.33 -3.76 7.49
N LEU A 117 -20.57 -3.09 6.36
CA LEU A 117 -21.25 -3.66 5.22
C LEU A 117 -20.48 -4.85 4.66
N ILE A 118 -19.16 -4.68 4.44
CA ILE A 118 -18.27 -5.77 4.02
C ILE A 118 -18.36 -6.94 5.01
N TRP A 119 -18.23 -6.67 6.30
CA TRP A 119 -18.26 -7.70 7.33
C TRP A 119 -19.61 -8.44 7.42
N ARG A 120 -20.75 -7.76 7.23
CA ARG A 120 -22.08 -8.40 7.26
C ARG A 120 -22.35 -9.21 6.00
N GLU A 121 -22.08 -8.65 4.83
CA GLU A 121 -22.45 -9.23 3.53
C GLU A 121 -21.47 -10.33 3.07
N ARG A 122 -20.22 -10.32 3.55
CA ARG A 122 -19.17 -11.25 3.14
C ARG A 122 -18.78 -12.19 4.26
N ALA A 123 -19.45 -13.35 4.31
CA ALA A 123 -19.22 -14.36 5.34
C ALA A 123 -17.75 -14.84 5.35
N GLU A 124 -17.09 -14.92 4.19
CA GLU A 124 -15.68 -15.25 4.06
C GLU A 124 -14.75 -14.22 4.71
N VAL A 125 -15.08 -12.94 4.63
CA VAL A 125 -14.32 -11.86 5.26
C VAL A 125 -14.53 -11.91 6.77
N ARG A 126 -15.80 -11.97 7.21
CA ARG A 126 -16.18 -12.04 8.63
C ARG A 126 -15.57 -13.23 9.34
N ASN A 127 -15.69 -14.43 8.77
CA ASN A 127 -15.18 -15.65 9.40
C ASN A 127 -13.66 -15.63 9.54
N ARG A 128 -12.95 -14.91 8.67
CA ARG A 128 -11.49 -14.78 8.72
C ARG A 128 -11.00 -13.67 9.63
N LEU A 129 -11.68 -12.52 9.67
CA LEU A 129 -11.31 -11.41 10.56
C LEU A 129 -11.75 -11.65 12.01
N GLY A 130 -12.89 -12.29 12.21
CA GLY A 130 -13.57 -12.29 13.50
C GLY A 130 -14.26 -10.95 13.77
N TRP A 131 -14.51 -10.65 15.04
CA TRP A 131 -15.18 -9.43 15.50
C TRP A 131 -14.24 -8.24 15.60
N ALA A 132 -14.79 -7.03 15.59
CA ALA A 132 -13.99 -5.84 15.90
C ALA A 132 -13.66 -5.81 17.40
N VAL A 133 -12.44 -5.40 17.74
CA VAL A 133 -11.96 -5.35 19.15
C VAL A 133 -12.03 -3.95 19.77
N ALA A 134 -12.58 -2.99 19.03
CA ALA A 134 -12.91 -1.66 19.48
C ALA A 134 -14.30 -1.28 18.98
N GLU A 135 -15.04 -0.46 19.73
CA GLU A 135 -16.41 -0.07 19.36
C GLU A 135 -16.43 0.91 18.19
N TYR A 136 -15.41 1.77 18.10
CA TYR A 136 -15.32 2.85 17.13
C TYR A 136 -14.07 2.71 16.28
N GLU A 137 -14.15 3.26 15.07
CA GLU A 137 -13.03 3.36 14.15
C GLU A 137 -12.12 4.54 14.52
N PHE A 138 -10.86 4.47 14.10
CA PHE A 138 -9.84 5.47 14.41
C PHE A 138 -9.44 6.24 13.14
N PRO A 139 -9.86 7.51 12.98
CA PRO A 139 -9.47 8.33 11.84
C PRO A 139 -8.01 8.80 11.97
N PHE A 140 -7.31 8.94 10.84
CA PHE A 140 -5.94 9.45 10.76
C PHE A 140 -5.62 10.00 9.37
N GLU A 141 -4.51 10.75 9.27
CA GLU A 141 -3.97 11.22 7.99
C GLU A 141 -2.98 10.22 7.40
N THR A 142 -3.17 9.84 6.15
CA THR A 142 -2.26 8.93 5.44
C THR A 142 -1.65 9.57 4.19
N ILE A 143 -0.64 8.89 3.64
CA ILE A 143 -0.26 9.02 2.23
C ILE A 143 -0.31 7.62 1.66
N ILE A 144 -0.95 7.48 0.51
CA ILE A 144 -1.02 6.25 -0.26
C ILE A 144 -0.27 6.41 -1.58
N GLN A 145 0.42 5.38 -2.03
CA GLN A 145 1.14 5.38 -3.30
C GLN A 145 1.23 3.97 -3.86
N THR A 146 1.07 3.83 -5.17
CA THR A 146 1.13 2.54 -5.87
C THR A 146 2.38 2.45 -6.75
N ALA A 147 3.13 1.38 -6.60
CA ALA A 147 4.27 1.05 -7.47
C ALA A 147 3.82 0.71 -8.89
N ALA A 148 4.75 0.75 -9.83
CA ALA A 148 4.50 0.32 -11.20
C ALA A 148 4.08 -1.15 -11.29
N ASN A 149 4.55 -2.00 -10.37
CA ASN A 149 4.20 -3.42 -10.28
C ASN A 149 2.84 -3.69 -9.59
N GLY A 150 2.17 -2.65 -9.05
CA GLY A 150 0.89 -2.77 -8.35
C GLY A 150 0.98 -2.85 -6.82
N THR A 151 2.18 -2.94 -6.22
CA THR A 151 2.32 -2.91 -4.76
C THR A 151 1.82 -1.59 -4.19
N VAL A 152 1.00 -1.66 -3.14
CA VAL A 152 0.40 -0.49 -2.48
C VAL A 152 1.14 -0.18 -1.19
N TYR A 153 1.53 1.08 -1.03
CA TYR A 153 2.20 1.62 0.15
C TYR A 153 1.26 2.59 0.84
N ILE A 154 0.97 2.36 2.13
CA ILE A 154 0.08 3.19 2.93
C ILE A 154 0.80 3.58 4.22
N ARG A 155 0.92 4.87 4.50
CA ARG A 155 1.45 5.32 5.79
C ARG A 155 0.49 4.91 6.90
N GLU A 156 0.98 4.22 7.92
CA GLU A 156 0.21 3.79 9.09
C GLU A 156 0.07 4.93 10.12
N ARG A 157 -0.96 4.84 10.99
CA ARG A 157 -1.37 5.91 11.93
C ARG A 157 -0.30 6.36 12.94
N HIS A 158 0.69 5.54 13.25
CA HIS A 158 1.83 5.85 14.12
C HIS A 158 3.12 6.15 13.34
N GLY A 159 3.01 6.34 12.02
CA GLY A 159 4.16 6.62 11.15
C GLY A 159 4.83 5.37 10.59
N GLY A 160 4.28 4.18 10.84
CA GLY A 160 4.69 2.96 10.15
C GLY A 160 4.32 2.96 8.67
N LEU A 161 4.56 1.83 8.01
CA LEU A 161 4.29 1.64 6.58
C LEU A 161 3.66 0.27 6.33
N PHE A 162 2.40 0.27 5.89
CA PHE A 162 1.81 -0.91 5.27
C PHE A 162 2.34 -1.06 3.84
N VAL A 163 2.73 -2.29 3.50
CA VAL A 163 3.12 -2.70 2.14
C VAL A 163 2.24 -3.87 1.75
N LEU A 164 1.37 -3.67 0.76
CA LEU A 164 0.45 -4.67 0.26
C LEU A 164 0.94 -5.12 -1.12
N ASP A 165 1.30 -6.40 -1.25
CA ASP A 165 1.82 -6.90 -2.53
C ASP A 165 0.76 -6.85 -3.64
N ALA A 166 1.18 -6.86 -4.90
CA ALA A 166 0.27 -6.60 -6.01
C ALA A 166 -0.80 -7.69 -6.24
N ASP A 167 -0.55 -8.93 -5.81
CA ASP A 167 -1.40 -10.09 -6.09
C ASP A 167 -2.30 -10.50 -4.93
N GLY A 168 -2.26 -9.80 -3.79
CA GLY A 168 -3.09 -10.14 -2.62
C GLY A 168 -2.48 -11.23 -1.75
N ALA A 169 -1.30 -11.75 -2.08
CA ALA A 169 -0.73 -12.93 -1.43
C ALA A 169 -0.16 -12.63 -0.04
N ASP A 170 0.30 -11.40 0.20
CA ASP A 170 0.99 -11.00 1.41
C ASP A 170 0.91 -9.48 1.68
N TRP A 171 1.08 -9.12 2.94
CA TRP A 171 1.27 -7.74 3.37
C TRP A 171 2.21 -7.68 4.57
N LEU A 172 2.90 -6.54 4.70
CA LEU A 172 3.82 -6.27 5.79
C LEU A 172 3.49 -4.93 6.44
N LEU A 173 3.75 -4.82 7.74
CA LEU A 173 3.78 -3.54 8.46
C LEU A 173 5.21 -3.30 8.95
N TYR A 174 5.86 -2.25 8.44
CA TYR A 174 7.06 -1.71 9.05
C TYR A 174 6.64 -0.72 10.13
N GLU A 175 6.92 -1.05 11.39
CA GLU A 175 6.69 -0.13 12.50
C GLU A 175 7.60 1.09 12.38
N ALA A 176 7.12 2.25 12.81
CA ALA A 176 8.00 3.40 12.94
C ALA A 176 9.12 3.07 13.94
N ASN A 177 10.36 3.41 13.62
CA ASN A 177 11.45 3.36 14.60
C ASN A 177 11.07 4.32 15.74
N SER A 178 10.64 3.78 16.89
CA SER A 178 10.43 4.60 18.08
C SER A 178 11.77 5.26 18.41
N PRO A 179 11.85 6.60 18.55
CA PRO A 179 13.00 7.14 19.26
C PRO A 179 12.99 6.47 20.64
N ALA A 180 14.12 5.89 21.03
CA ALA A 180 14.28 5.40 22.40
C ALA A 180 13.92 6.57 23.34
N SER A 181 12.92 6.35 24.18
CA SER A 181 12.51 7.28 25.24
C SER A 181 13.67 7.59 26.17
#